data_AF-A0AAN8U5T9-F1
#
_entry.id   AF-A0AAN8U5T9-F1
#
_cell.length_a   1.000
_cell.length_b   1.000
_cell.length_c   1.000
_cell.angle_alpha   90.00
_cell.angle_beta   90.00
_cell.angle_gamma   90.00
#
_symmetry.space_group_name_H-M   'P 1'
#
loop_
_entity.id
_entity.type
_entity.pdbx_description
1 polymer ?
#
loop_
_entity_poly.entity_id
_entity_poly.type
_entity_poly.pdbx_seq_one_letter_code
_entity_poly.pdbx_strand_id
1 'polypeptide(L)'
;MAVLTVMVAFEYTAGATISKCLNIAFATALGVSLGIGAKYLAELCGKEGEPIILGFLVFILGALGTFTRFYPHMQRRYDYGCMFSVATFSLVTVSGDSYLELVKHRISTIMVSVATVMVISLVIRPVWAGKDLHNLIIANLEKLASFLDGFESEYFQAIGEVSKDEERGFLEAFKSVLGSKATEESLANFAWWEPANGPFRFNNPGKEYLKIGNLGRDCACHLHALSGHLKSKSKQCIKVSCFVHQN
;
A
#
# COMPACT_ATOMS: atom_id res chain seq x y z
N MET A 1 10.46 -20.37 -11.22
CA MET A 1 10.90 -19.02 -10.83
C MET A 1 10.17 -17.93 -11.60
N ALA A 2 10.22 -17.90 -12.94
CA ALA A 2 9.56 -16.88 -13.76
C ALA A 2 8.07 -16.65 -13.39
N VAL A 3 7.25 -17.72 -13.32
CA VAL A 3 5.82 -17.63 -12.98
C VAL A 3 5.60 -17.02 -11.59
N LEU A 4 6.39 -17.42 -10.58
CA LEU A 4 6.30 -16.88 -9.22
C LEU A 4 6.71 -15.40 -9.19
N THR A 5 7.74 -15.01 -9.93
CA THR A 5 8.16 -13.60 -10.05
C THR A 5 7.08 -12.76 -10.71
N VAL A 6 6.43 -13.27 -11.76
CA VAL A 6 5.31 -12.61 -12.42
C VAL A 6 4.14 -12.42 -11.46
N MET A 7 3.73 -13.49 -10.75
CA MET A 7 2.63 -13.43 -9.77
C MET A 7 2.92 -12.46 -8.63
N VAL A 8 4.17 -12.36 -8.17
CA VAL A 8 4.57 -11.46 -7.07
C VAL A 8 4.72 -10.00 -7.54
N ALA A 9 5.18 -9.79 -8.79
CA ALA A 9 5.42 -8.48 -9.35
C ALA A 9 4.15 -7.80 -9.87
N PHE A 10 3.16 -8.57 -10.31
CA PHE A 10 1.90 -8.04 -10.83
C PHE A 10 1.09 -7.38 -9.71
N GLU A 11 0.69 -6.14 -9.95
CA GLU A 11 -0.13 -5.35 -9.04
C GLU A 11 -1.31 -4.74 -9.78
N TYR A 12 -2.34 -4.36 -9.03
CA TYR A 12 -3.58 -3.82 -9.60
C TYR A 12 -3.34 -2.50 -10.36
N THR A 13 -2.49 -1.61 -9.85
CA THR A 13 -2.16 -0.33 -10.49
C THR A 13 -0.82 -0.38 -11.21
N ALA A 14 -0.70 0.40 -12.29
CA ALA A 14 0.52 0.54 -13.05
C ALA A 14 1.68 1.07 -12.16
N GLY A 15 1.42 2.10 -11.34
CA GLY A 15 2.42 2.66 -10.43
C GLY A 15 2.93 1.66 -9.39
N ALA A 16 2.05 0.86 -8.79
CA ALA A 16 2.44 -0.19 -7.85
C ALA A 16 3.28 -1.27 -8.53
N THR A 17 2.88 -1.68 -9.74
CA THR A 17 3.63 -2.65 -10.56
C THR A 17 5.03 -2.15 -10.84
N ILE A 18 5.18 -0.91 -11.30
CA ILE A 18 6.49 -0.30 -11.61
C ILE A 18 7.37 -0.25 -10.36
N SER A 19 6.83 0.26 -9.24
CA SER A 19 7.59 0.36 -7.98
C SER A 19 8.08 -1.01 -7.51
N LYS A 20 7.22 -2.05 -7.57
CA LYS A 20 7.62 -3.43 -7.22
C LYS A 20 8.65 -3.99 -8.17
N CYS A 21 8.46 -3.84 -9.48
CA CYS A 21 9.39 -4.31 -10.50
C CYS A 21 10.80 -3.70 -10.31
N LEU A 22 10.87 -2.40 -10.04
CA LEU A 22 12.13 -1.71 -9.74
C LEU A 22 12.77 -2.23 -8.45
N ASN A 23 11.98 -2.47 -7.40
CA ASN A 23 12.47 -3.03 -6.15
C ASN A 23 13.04 -4.46 -6.36
N ILE A 24 12.37 -5.30 -7.14
CA ILE A 24 12.84 -6.65 -7.49
C ILE A 24 14.15 -6.58 -8.29
N ALA A 25 14.22 -5.69 -9.29
CA ALA A 25 15.43 -5.51 -10.09
C ALA A 25 16.62 -5.03 -9.23
N PHE A 26 16.40 -4.03 -8.37
CA PHE A 26 17.42 -3.51 -7.46
C PHE A 26 17.86 -4.56 -6.44
N ALA A 27 16.92 -5.28 -5.82
CA ALA A 27 17.21 -6.36 -4.90
C ALA A 27 18.02 -7.49 -5.54
N THR A 28 17.71 -7.84 -6.79
CA THR A 28 18.46 -8.86 -7.53
C THR A 28 19.89 -8.38 -7.81
N ALA A 29 20.05 -7.12 -8.24
CA ALA A 29 21.36 -6.53 -8.46
C ALA A 29 22.20 -6.51 -7.16
N LEU A 30 21.58 -6.13 -6.03
CA LEU A 30 22.21 -6.19 -4.70
C LEU A 30 22.59 -7.62 -4.29
N GLY A 31 21.71 -8.59 -4.51
CA GLY A 31 22.00 -9.99 -4.19
C GLY A 31 23.16 -10.55 -5.01
N VAL A 32 23.25 -10.19 -6.30
CA VAL A 32 24.37 -10.57 -7.16
C VAL A 32 25.67 -9.88 -6.72
N SER A 33 25.64 -8.56 -6.47
CA SER A 33 26.85 -7.83 -6.09
C SER A 33 27.40 -8.30 -4.75
N LEU A 34 26.53 -8.52 -3.76
CA LEU A 34 26.90 -9.11 -2.47
C LEU A 34 27.43 -10.54 -2.63
N GLY A 35 26.83 -11.34 -3.51
CA GLY A 35 27.25 -12.72 -3.74
C GLY A 35 28.65 -12.81 -4.36
N ILE A 36 28.94 -11.95 -5.34
CA ILE A 36 30.28 -11.83 -5.93
C ILE A 36 31.29 -11.33 -4.90
N GLY A 37 30.92 -10.31 -4.12
CA GLY A 37 31.76 -9.79 -3.03
C GLY A 37 32.07 -10.84 -1.96
N ALA A 38 31.09 -11.67 -1.61
CA ALA A 38 31.27 -12.78 -0.66
C ALA A 38 32.26 -13.83 -1.18
N LYS A 39 32.20 -14.17 -2.47
CA LYS A 39 33.18 -15.08 -3.08
C LYS A 39 34.58 -14.50 -3.09
N TYR A 40 34.72 -13.24 -3.50
CA TYR A 40 35.99 -12.55 -3.46
C TYR A 40 36.59 -12.55 -2.04
N LEU A 41 35.77 -12.25 -1.02
CA LEU A 41 36.21 -12.31 0.38
C LEU A 41 36.60 -13.72 0.82
N ALA A 42 35.88 -14.74 0.38
CA ALA A 42 36.16 -16.13 0.74
C ALA A 42 37.47 -16.64 0.09
N GLU A 43 37.74 -16.24 -1.15
CA GLU A 43 39.00 -16.53 -1.86
C GLU A 43 40.22 -15.95 -1.13
N LEU A 44 40.11 -14.75 -0.54
CA LEU A 44 41.18 -14.13 0.24
C LEU A 44 41.56 -14.94 1.49
N CYS A 45 40.66 -15.77 2.01
CA CYS A 45 40.88 -16.54 3.24
C CYS A 45 41.38 -17.97 2.99
N GLY A 46 41.63 -18.34 1.74
CA GLY A 46 42.20 -19.63 1.36
C GLY A 46 41.19 -20.79 1.37
N LYS A 47 41.61 -21.92 0.80
CA LYS A 47 40.73 -23.06 0.46
C LYS A 47 40.03 -23.73 1.65
N GLU A 48 40.65 -23.73 2.83
CA GLU A 48 40.05 -24.31 4.04
C GLU A 48 39.05 -23.34 4.71
N GLY A 49 39.27 -22.02 4.59
CA GLY A 49 38.43 -20.98 5.19
C GLY A 49 37.25 -20.56 4.31
N GLU A 50 37.32 -20.79 3.00
CA GLU A 50 36.30 -20.42 2.01
C GLU A 50 34.87 -20.89 2.38
N PRO A 51 34.61 -22.19 2.66
CA PRO A 51 33.25 -22.64 2.97
C PRO A 51 32.74 -22.11 4.31
N ILE A 52 33.64 -21.86 5.28
CA ILE A 52 33.29 -21.34 6.61
C ILE A 52 32.79 -19.90 6.48
N ILE A 53 33.48 -19.07 5.70
CA ILE A 53 33.12 -17.66 5.51
C ILE A 53 31.86 -17.53 4.67
N LEU A 54 31.72 -18.29 3.59
CA LEU A 54 30.49 -18.29 2.78
C LEU A 54 29.28 -18.71 3.63
N GLY A 55 29.42 -19.76 4.44
CA GLY A 55 28.37 -20.20 5.36
C GLY A 55 28.00 -19.12 6.38
N PHE A 56 28.99 -18.47 6.97
CA PHE A 56 28.77 -17.36 7.90
C PHE A 56 28.04 -16.18 7.24
N LEU A 57 28.45 -15.77 6.04
CA LEU A 57 27.80 -14.67 5.31
C LEU A 57 26.35 -14.99 4.92
N VAL A 58 26.07 -16.22 4.45
CA VAL A 58 24.70 -16.69 4.18
C VAL A 58 23.85 -16.68 5.45
N PHE A 59 24.42 -17.12 6.58
CA PHE A 59 23.73 -17.11 7.86
C PHE A 59 23.38 -15.69 8.31
N ILE A 60 24.33 -14.75 8.26
CA ILE A 60 24.10 -13.35 8.64
C ILE A 60 23.05 -12.70 7.73
N LEU A 61 23.13 -12.91 6.41
CA LEU A 61 22.17 -12.31 5.48
C LEU A 61 20.76 -12.92 5.64
N GLY A 62 20.67 -14.23 5.89
CA GLY A 62 19.41 -14.91 6.18
C GLY A 62 18.81 -14.46 7.52
N ALA A 63 19.63 -14.29 8.55
CA ALA A 63 19.21 -13.76 9.84
C ALA A 63 18.69 -12.33 9.70
N LEU A 64 19.43 -11.45 9.02
CA LEU A 64 19.00 -10.09 8.69
C LEU A 64 17.66 -10.08 7.95
N GLY A 65 17.50 -10.95 6.95
CA GLY A 65 16.23 -11.07 6.24
C GLY A 65 15.08 -11.48 7.15
N THR A 66 15.31 -12.42 8.05
CA THR A 66 14.32 -12.83 9.05
C THR A 66 14.00 -11.70 10.03
N PHE A 67 15.00 -10.91 10.43
CA PHE A 67 14.80 -9.72 11.28
C PHE A 67 13.93 -8.66 10.60
N THR A 68 14.02 -8.47 9.27
CA THR A 68 13.13 -7.52 8.58
C THR A 68 11.66 -7.89 8.70
N ARG A 69 11.33 -9.18 8.88
CA ARG A 69 9.97 -9.67 9.06
C ARG A 69 9.39 -9.39 10.45
N PHE A 70 10.24 -9.21 11.46
CA PHE A 70 9.80 -8.87 12.82
C PHE A 70 9.43 -7.39 12.97
N TYR A 71 9.83 -6.52 12.02
CA TYR A 71 9.54 -5.09 12.08
C TYR A 71 8.46 -4.71 11.04
N PRO A 72 7.17 -4.63 11.44
CA PRO A 72 6.05 -4.47 10.50
C PRO A 72 6.11 -3.17 9.67
N HIS A 73 6.76 -2.13 10.20
CA HIS A 73 6.99 -0.88 9.46
C HIS A 73 7.95 -1.07 8.27
N MET A 74 8.98 -1.92 8.38
CA MET A 74 9.92 -2.19 7.29
C MET A 74 9.43 -3.30 6.35
N GLN A 75 8.62 -4.23 6.88
CA GLN A 75 8.09 -5.38 6.16
C GLN A 75 7.32 -4.98 4.89
N ARG A 76 6.42 -3.99 4.99
CA ARG A 76 5.51 -3.66 3.88
C ARG A 76 6.21 -3.17 2.60
N ARG A 77 7.45 -2.66 2.72
CA ARG A 77 8.19 -2.05 1.60
C ARG A 77 9.39 -2.90 1.15
N TYR A 78 10.03 -3.63 2.06
CA TYR A 78 11.30 -4.31 1.79
C TYR A 78 11.24 -5.84 1.87
N ASP A 79 10.19 -6.46 2.42
CA ASP A 79 10.13 -7.92 2.62
C ASP A 79 10.34 -8.68 1.30
N TYR A 80 9.66 -8.25 0.23
CA TYR A 80 9.85 -8.82 -1.11
C TYR A 80 11.28 -8.64 -1.63
N GLY A 81 11.83 -7.43 -1.56
CA GLY A 81 13.19 -7.15 -2.00
C GLY A 81 14.23 -7.96 -1.21
N CYS A 82 14.05 -8.08 0.09
CA CYS A 82 14.94 -8.87 0.94
C CYS A 82 14.91 -10.36 0.55
N MET A 83 13.73 -10.93 0.32
CA MET A 83 13.59 -12.31 -0.14
C MET A 83 14.34 -12.56 -1.46
N PHE A 84 14.17 -11.67 -2.46
CA PHE A 84 14.87 -11.79 -3.74
C PHE A 84 16.38 -11.59 -3.60
N SER A 85 16.82 -10.65 -2.77
CA SER A 85 18.24 -10.40 -2.50
C SER A 85 18.91 -11.61 -1.84
N VAL A 86 18.34 -12.11 -0.73
CA VAL A 86 18.86 -13.29 -0.01
C VAL A 86 18.86 -14.51 -0.92
N ALA A 87 17.77 -14.78 -1.63
CA ALA A 87 17.71 -15.93 -2.54
C ALA A 87 18.73 -15.84 -3.68
N THR A 88 19.03 -14.62 -4.17
CA THR A 88 20.00 -14.42 -5.25
C THR A 88 21.43 -14.53 -4.72
N PHE A 89 21.70 -13.93 -3.56
CA PHE A 89 22.95 -14.06 -2.84
C PHE A 89 23.29 -15.53 -2.57
N SER A 90 22.40 -16.28 -1.92
CA SER A 90 22.64 -17.71 -1.60
C SER A 90 22.90 -18.54 -2.85
N LEU A 91 22.21 -18.23 -3.94
CA LEU A 91 22.45 -18.92 -5.20
C LEU A 91 23.83 -18.57 -5.77
N VAL A 92 24.24 -17.31 -5.77
CA VAL A 92 25.57 -16.90 -6.27
C VAL A 92 26.67 -17.55 -5.44
N THR A 93 26.57 -17.52 -4.10
CA THR A 93 27.57 -18.08 -3.19
C THR A 93 27.70 -19.59 -3.32
N VAL A 94 26.59 -20.31 -3.49
CA VAL A 94 26.58 -21.78 -3.59
C VAL A 94 26.99 -22.29 -4.98
N SER A 95 26.86 -21.48 -6.04
CA SER A 95 27.02 -21.96 -7.44
C SER A 95 28.46 -22.31 -7.88
N GLY A 96 29.44 -22.42 -6.97
CA GLY A 96 30.80 -22.86 -7.29
C GLY A 96 31.43 -22.11 -8.48
N ASP A 97 32.25 -22.78 -9.29
CA ASP A 97 32.99 -22.15 -10.40
C ASP A 97 32.10 -21.67 -11.56
N SER A 98 30.89 -22.22 -11.71
CA SER A 98 29.97 -21.91 -12.81
C SER A 98 28.95 -20.80 -12.47
N TYR A 99 29.26 -19.95 -11.49
CA TYR A 99 28.33 -18.93 -11.01
C TYR A 99 27.95 -17.88 -12.07
N LEU A 100 28.83 -17.56 -13.03
CA LEU A 100 28.54 -16.57 -14.07
C LEU A 100 27.39 -16.99 -14.99
N GLU A 101 27.34 -18.25 -15.40
CA GLU A 101 26.25 -18.76 -16.24
C GLU A 101 24.92 -18.76 -15.50
N LEU A 102 24.96 -19.18 -14.23
CA LEU A 102 23.77 -19.25 -13.38
C LEU A 102 23.22 -17.85 -13.03
N VAL A 103 24.11 -16.88 -12.77
CA VAL A 103 23.76 -15.46 -12.58
C VAL A 103 23.15 -14.87 -13.84
N LYS A 104 23.77 -15.09 -15.01
CA LYS A 104 23.23 -14.61 -16.31
C LYS A 104 21.82 -15.14 -16.55
N HIS A 105 21.61 -16.44 -16.36
CA HIS A 105 20.30 -17.06 -16.53
C HIS A 105 19.27 -16.46 -15.57
N ARG A 106 19.66 -16.21 -14.31
CA ARG A 106 18.78 -15.65 -13.29
C ARG A 106 18.39 -14.20 -13.59
N ILE A 107 19.35 -13.35 -13.95
CA ILE A 107 19.08 -11.96 -14.33
C ILE A 107 18.19 -11.92 -15.57
N SER A 108 18.49 -12.72 -16.61
CA SER A 108 17.70 -12.78 -17.83
C SER A 108 16.24 -13.17 -17.55
N THR A 109 16.04 -14.23 -16.75
CA THR A 109 14.68 -14.69 -16.40
C THR A 109 13.90 -13.62 -15.63
N ILE A 110 14.55 -12.91 -14.69
CA ILE A 110 13.91 -11.84 -13.91
C ILE A 110 13.61 -10.64 -14.81
N MET A 111 14.54 -10.24 -15.67
CA MET A 111 14.35 -9.15 -16.63
C MET A 111 13.20 -9.41 -17.59
N VAL A 112 13.11 -10.62 -18.16
CA VAL A 112 12.00 -11.02 -19.04
C VAL A 112 10.68 -11.01 -18.28
N SER A 113 10.66 -11.51 -17.03
CA SER A 113 9.46 -11.52 -16.19
C SER A 113 8.99 -10.10 -15.87
N VAL A 114 9.90 -9.24 -15.44
CA VAL A 114 9.63 -7.82 -15.12
C VAL A 114 9.15 -7.08 -16.38
N ALA A 115 9.84 -7.24 -17.51
CA ALA A 115 9.46 -6.61 -18.77
C ALA A 115 8.06 -7.05 -19.23
N THR A 116 7.75 -8.34 -19.14
CA THR A 116 6.43 -8.88 -19.52
C THR A 116 5.33 -8.28 -18.65
N VAL A 117 5.51 -8.27 -17.32
CA VAL A 117 4.55 -7.66 -16.38
C VAL A 117 4.37 -6.17 -16.65
N MET A 118 5.48 -5.45 -16.86
CA MET A 118 5.45 -4.02 -17.14
C MET A 118 4.70 -3.71 -18.45
N VAL A 119 4.91 -4.50 -19.51
CA VAL A 119 4.18 -4.37 -20.78
C VAL A 119 2.68 -4.63 -20.59
N ILE A 120 2.31 -5.69 -19.86
CA ILE A 120 0.90 -6.01 -19.59
C ILE A 120 0.21 -4.85 -18.83
N SER A 121 0.83 -4.37 -17.76
CA SER A 121 0.25 -3.32 -16.90
C SER A 121 0.22 -1.93 -17.53
N LEU A 122 1.06 -1.66 -18.55
CA LEU A 122 1.10 -0.35 -19.21
C LEU A 122 0.34 -0.30 -20.54
N VAL A 123 0.27 -1.42 -21.28
CA VAL A 123 -0.22 -1.43 -22.67
C VAL A 123 -1.63 -1.99 -22.79
N ILE A 124 -1.95 -3.08 -22.08
CA ILE A 124 -3.22 -3.80 -22.32
C ILE A 124 -4.40 -3.05 -21.72
N ARG A 125 -4.34 -2.75 -20.41
CA ARG A 125 -5.31 -1.90 -19.69
C ARG A 125 -4.62 -1.23 -18.51
N PRO A 126 -4.04 -0.05 -18.70
CA PRO A 126 -3.39 0.63 -17.60
C PRO A 126 -4.43 1.14 -16.60
N VAL A 127 -4.32 0.67 -15.36
CA VAL A 127 -5.07 1.17 -14.21
C VAL A 127 -4.19 2.16 -13.46
N TRP A 128 -4.63 3.41 -13.39
CA TRP A 128 -3.85 4.52 -12.84
C TRP A 128 -4.23 4.80 -11.38
N ALA A 129 -3.28 4.66 -10.47
CA ALA A 129 -3.43 4.98 -9.06
C ALA A 129 -3.84 6.45 -8.84
N GLY A 130 -3.38 7.37 -9.69
CA GLY A 130 -3.82 8.77 -9.61
C GLY A 130 -5.32 8.95 -9.87
N LYS A 131 -5.88 8.20 -10.84
CA LYS A 131 -7.32 8.22 -11.14
C LYS A 131 -8.11 7.60 -9.98
N ASP A 132 -7.66 6.48 -9.46
CA ASP A 132 -8.32 5.80 -8.34
C ASP A 132 -8.28 6.66 -7.06
N LEU A 133 -7.19 7.39 -6.81
CA LEU A 133 -7.10 8.36 -5.72
C LEU A 133 -8.15 9.45 -5.86
N HIS A 134 -8.28 10.03 -7.06
CA HIS A 134 -9.28 11.07 -7.33
C HIS A 134 -10.70 10.57 -7.11
N ASN A 135 -11.03 9.40 -7.66
CA ASN A 135 -12.35 8.77 -7.50
C ASN A 135 -12.66 8.45 -6.04
N LEU A 136 -11.66 7.98 -5.28
CA LEU A 136 -11.82 7.69 -3.85
C LEU A 136 -12.12 8.95 -3.05
N ILE A 137 -11.40 10.04 -3.31
CA ILE A 137 -11.65 11.33 -2.65
C ILE A 137 -13.05 11.86 -2.99
N ILE A 138 -13.46 11.81 -4.26
CA ILE A 138 -14.82 12.21 -4.66
C ILE A 138 -15.86 11.37 -3.93
N ALA A 139 -15.73 10.04 -3.93
CA ALA A 139 -16.69 9.15 -3.29
C ALA A 139 -16.78 9.41 -1.77
N ASN A 140 -15.67 9.73 -1.11
CA ASN A 140 -15.66 10.09 0.30
C ASN A 140 -16.37 11.44 0.55
N LEU A 141 -16.18 12.43 -0.32
CA LEU A 141 -16.87 13.72 -0.23
C LEU A 141 -18.37 13.58 -0.54
N GLU A 142 -18.73 12.73 -1.50
CA GLU A 142 -20.12 12.45 -1.87
C GLU A 142 -20.88 11.77 -0.73
N LYS A 143 -20.27 10.78 -0.05
CA LYS A 143 -20.82 10.19 1.19
C LYS A 143 -21.08 11.23 2.27
N LEU A 144 -20.21 12.24 2.36
CA LEU A 144 -20.34 13.31 3.35
C LEU A 144 -21.45 14.29 2.97
N ALA A 145 -21.56 14.62 1.67
CA ALA A 145 -22.61 15.45 1.12
C ALA A 145 -23.98 14.78 1.24
N SER A 146 -24.08 13.48 0.93
CA SER A 146 -25.34 12.72 1.08
C SER A 146 -25.76 12.62 2.55
N PHE A 147 -24.80 12.52 3.48
CA PHE A 147 -25.12 12.61 4.91
C PHE A 147 -25.69 13.98 5.26
N LEU A 148 -25.10 15.07 4.76
CA LEU A 148 -25.58 16.43 5.01
C LEU A 148 -26.98 16.67 4.44
N ASP A 149 -27.25 16.19 3.23
CA ASP A 149 -28.55 16.32 2.57
C ASP A 149 -29.63 15.51 3.30
N GLY A 150 -29.32 14.26 3.67
CA GLY A 150 -30.18 13.43 4.51
C GLY A 150 -30.43 14.07 5.88
N PHE A 151 -29.37 14.63 6.49
CA PHE A 151 -29.44 15.32 7.76
C PHE A 151 -30.33 16.58 7.70
N GLU A 152 -30.27 17.38 6.63
CA GLU A 152 -31.17 18.53 6.44
C GLU A 152 -32.62 18.07 6.33
N SER A 153 -32.90 17.09 5.45
CA SER A 153 -34.27 16.61 5.22
C SER A 153 -34.90 15.99 6.48
N GLU A 154 -34.17 15.17 7.23
CA GLU A 154 -34.64 14.55 8.48
C GLU A 154 -34.71 15.54 9.64
N TYR A 155 -33.77 16.49 9.75
CA TYR A 155 -33.82 17.54 10.79
C TYR A 155 -35.04 18.45 10.62
N PHE A 156 -35.39 18.79 9.37
CA PHE A 156 -36.58 19.58 9.07
C PHE A 156 -37.88 18.77 9.13
N GLN A 157 -37.83 17.47 8.85
CA GLN A 157 -39.02 16.61 8.83
C GLN A 157 -39.33 15.94 10.18
N ALA A 158 -38.35 15.80 11.08
CA ALA A 158 -38.50 14.97 12.27
C ALA A 158 -37.80 15.49 13.54
N ILE A 159 -38.64 16.01 14.44
CA ILE A 159 -38.59 15.76 15.90
C ILE A 159 -38.79 14.24 16.20
N GLY A 160 -38.82 13.35 15.18
CA GLY A 160 -39.11 11.92 15.25
C GLY A 160 -37.93 11.05 14.78
N GLU A 161 -37.93 9.80 15.21
CA GLU A 161 -36.81 8.85 15.18
C GLU A 161 -36.17 8.61 13.81
N VAL A 162 -34.87 8.88 13.71
CA VAL A 162 -33.99 8.31 12.67
C VAL A 162 -34.07 6.79 12.75
N SER A 163 -34.31 6.12 11.62
CA SER A 163 -34.38 4.66 11.60
C SER A 163 -33.00 4.06 11.94
N LYS A 164 -32.99 2.93 12.66
CA LYS A 164 -31.74 2.28 13.08
C LYS A 164 -30.87 1.84 11.90
N ASP A 165 -31.48 1.57 10.74
CA ASP A 165 -30.77 1.14 9.53
C ASP A 165 -30.06 2.32 8.84
N GLU A 166 -30.69 3.50 8.77
CA GLU A 166 -30.05 4.72 8.25
C GLU A 166 -28.91 5.18 9.17
N GLU A 167 -29.13 5.17 10.49
CA GLU A 167 -28.08 5.49 11.47
C GLU A 167 -26.85 4.59 11.32
N ARG A 168 -27.08 3.29 11.10
CA ARG A 168 -26.01 2.33 10.87
C ARG A 168 -25.27 2.61 9.55
N GLY A 169 -26.01 2.90 8.48
CA GLY A 169 -25.42 3.27 7.18
C GLY A 169 -24.52 4.50 7.27
N PHE A 170 -24.95 5.55 7.99
CA PHE A 170 -24.16 6.75 8.20
C PHE A 170 -22.90 6.51 9.04
N LEU A 171 -23.00 5.71 10.10
CA LEU A 171 -21.85 5.35 10.93
C LEU A 171 -20.82 4.52 10.13
N GLU A 172 -21.29 3.62 9.27
CA GLU A 172 -20.44 2.86 8.35
C GLU A 172 -19.78 3.78 7.31
N ALA A 173 -20.50 4.78 6.78
CA ALA A 173 -19.94 5.78 5.88
C ALA A 173 -18.84 6.62 6.56
N PHE A 174 -19.05 7.11 7.78
CA PHE A 174 -18.03 7.84 8.54
C PHE A 174 -16.79 6.97 8.82
N LYS A 175 -16.98 5.71 9.25
CA LYS A 175 -15.86 4.79 9.45
C LYS A 175 -15.09 4.54 8.15
N SER A 176 -15.78 4.41 7.03
CA SER A 176 -15.16 4.26 5.71
C SER A 176 -14.30 5.46 5.33
N VAL A 177 -14.79 6.69 5.57
CA VAL A 177 -14.04 7.93 5.29
C VAL A 177 -12.86 8.10 6.27
N LEU A 178 -13.03 7.77 7.55
CA LEU A 178 -11.94 7.86 8.53
C LEU A 178 -10.85 6.81 8.28
N GLY A 179 -11.25 5.62 7.83
CA GLY A 179 -10.35 4.51 7.51
C GLY A 179 -9.61 4.64 6.18
N SER A 180 -9.98 5.58 5.30
CA SER A 180 -9.40 5.68 3.95
C SER A 180 -7.99 6.24 3.90
N LYS A 181 -7.49 6.86 4.99
CA LYS A 181 -6.19 7.56 5.01
C LYS A 181 -5.03 6.71 4.50
N ALA A 182 -4.89 5.48 4.97
CA ALA A 182 -3.79 4.60 4.56
C ALA A 182 -3.87 4.25 3.06
N THR A 183 -5.10 4.07 2.54
CA THR A 183 -5.37 3.82 1.13
C THR A 183 -5.01 5.06 0.31
N GLU A 184 -5.49 6.24 0.68
CA GLU A 184 -5.15 7.53 0.05
C GLU A 184 -3.62 7.74 -0.06
N GLU A 185 -2.89 7.54 1.05
CA GLU A 185 -1.43 7.69 1.10
C GLU A 185 -0.70 6.68 0.20
N SER A 186 -1.19 5.43 0.14
CA SER A 186 -0.61 4.39 -0.73
C SER A 186 -0.83 4.70 -2.22
N LEU A 187 -2.04 5.10 -2.61
CA LEU A 187 -2.35 5.49 -3.98
C LEU A 187 -1.56 6.72 -4.42
N ALA A 188 -1.41 7.72 -3.54
CA ALA A 188 -0.57 8.89 -3.81
C ALA A 188 0.90 8.51 -4.03
N ASN A 189 1.43 7.57 -3.26
CA ASN A 189 2.79 7.05 -3.45
C ASN A 189 2.94 6.27 -4.76
N PHE A 190 1.97 5.43 -5.14
CA PHE A 190 2.03 4.69 -6.40
C PHE A 190 1.93 5.60 -7.61
N ALA A 191 1.08 6.62 -7.54
CA ALA A 191 0.89 7.58 -8.61
C ALA A 191 2.15 8.43 -8.90
N TRP A 192 3.15 8.44 -8.00
CA TRP A 192 4.47 9.02 -8.26
C TRP A 192 5.31 8.19 -9.24
N TRP A 193 5.11 6.87 -9.28
CA TRP A 193 5.85 5.94 -10.14
C TRP A 193 5.25 5.81 -11.53
N GLU A 194 4.09 6.44 -11.77
CA GLU A 194 3.39 6.34 -13.03
C GLU A 194 4.07 7.20 -14.09
N PRO A 195 4.23 6.69 -15.33
CA PRO A 195 4.62 7.55 -16.44
C PRO A 195 3.61 8.69 -16.62
N ALA A 196 4.03 9.78 -17.26
CA ALA A 196 3.11 10.89 -17.53
C ALA A 196 1.91 10.44 -18.36
N ASN A 197 0.73 10.53 -17.76
CA ASN A 197 -0.51 10.11 -18.40
C ASN A 197 -1.66 11.07 -18.07
N GLY A 198 -2.59 11.19 -19.02
CA GLY A 198 -3.78 12.03 -18.86
C GLY A 198 -3.50 13.53 -18.73
N PRO A 199 -4.48 14.31 -18.23
CA PRO A 199 -4.40 15.77 -18.18
C PRO A 199 -3.36 16.31 -17.17
N PHE A 200 -2.96 15.50 -16.20
CA PHE A 200 -2.01 15.89 -15.15
C PHE A 200 -0.54 15.63 -15.51
N ARG A 201 -0.26 14.95 -16.65
CA ARG A 201 1.09 14.63 -17.15
C ARG A 201 2.03 14.16 -16.02
N PHE A 202 3.16 14.85 -15.79
CA PHE A 202 4.14 14.54 -14.75
C PHE A 202 3.85 15.19 -13.40
N ASN A 203 2.90 16.14 -13.37
CA ASN A 203 2.64 16.96 -12.18
C ASN A 203 1.44 16.42 -11.42
N ASN A 204 1.56 15.18 -10.94
CA ASN A 204 0.47 14.52 -10.25
C ASN A 204 0.16 15.24 -8.91
N PRO A 205 -1.04 15.81 -8.71
CA PRO A 205 -1.38 16.60 -7.52
C PRO A 205 -1.73 15.71 -6.31
N GLY A 206 -1.04 14.57 -6.14
CA GLY A 206 -1.29 13.63 -5.05
C GLY A 206 -1.24 14.30 -3.67
N LYS A 207 -0.32 15.25 -3.47
CA LYS A 207 -0.24 16.04 -2.24
C LYS A 207 -1.48 16.88 -1.98
N GLU A 208 -2.09 17.47 -3.01
CA GLU A 208 -3.31 18.26 -2.86
C GLU A 208 -4.51 17.37 -2.56
N TYR A 209 -4.61 16.20 -3.21
CA TYR A 209 -5.64 15.21 -2.86
C TYR A 209 -5.54 14.73 -1.41
N LEU A 210 -4.32 14.53 -0.88
CA LEU A 210 -4.12 14.19 0.53
C LEU A 210 -4.58 15.31 1.48
N LYS A 211 -4.38 16.58 1.10
CA LYS A 211 -4.93 17.71 1.87
C LYS A 211 -6.45 17.72 1.86
N ILE A 212 -7.07 17.49 0.71
CA ILE A 212 -8.53 17.41 0.58
C ILE A 212 -9.08 16.24 1.41
N GLY A 213 -8.44 15.07 1.35
CA GLY A 213 -8.78 13.92 2.19
C GLY A 213 -8.66 14.22 3.69
N ASN A 214 -7.65 15.01 4.10
CA ASN A 214 -7.52 15.47 5.49
C ASN A 214 -8.71 16.33 5.92
N LEU A 215 -9.07 17.34 5.13
CA LEU A 215 -10.22 18.20 5.40
C LEU A 215 -11.54 17.41 5.41
N GLY A 216 -11.71 16.46 4.49
CA GLY A 216 -12.89 15.59 4.45
C GLY A 216 -13.05 14.75 5.71
N ARG A 217 -11.94 14.21 6.25
CA ARG A 217 -11.94 13.48 7.53
C ARG A 217 -12.20 14.37 8.74
N ASP A 218 -11.64 15.58 8.77
CA ASP A 218 -11.95 16.55 9.83
C ASP A 218 -13.44 16.92 9.82
N CYS A 219 -14.01 17.12 8.63
CA CYS A 219 -15.43 17.36 8.47
C CYS A 219 -16.28 16.15 8.92
N ALA A 220 -15.87 14.92 8.57
CA ALA A 220 -16.49 13.69 9.06
C ALA A 220 -16.47 13.59 10.60
N CYS A 221 -15.35 13.94 11.24
CA CYS A 221 -15.26 13.99 12.71
C CYS A 221 -16.24 15.02 13.31
N HIS A 222 -16.31 16.22 12.75
CA HIS A 222 -17.22 17.26 13.22
C HIS A 222 -18.69 16.87 13.03
N LEU A 223 -19.04 16.27 11.88
CA LEU A 223 -20.41 15.81 11.61
C LEU A 223 -20.82 14.65 12.50
N HIS A 224 -19.89 13.72 12.78
CA HIS A 224 -20.13 12.65 13.74
C HIS A 224 -20.40 13.19 15.15
N ALA A 225 -19.61 14.17 15.62
CA ALA A 225 -19.82 14.82 16.90
C ALA A 225 -21.16 15.58 16.95
N LEU A 226 -21.49 16.33 15.88
CA LEU A 226 -22.75 17.06 15.76
C LEU A 226 -23.96 16.10 15.84
N SER A 227 -23.92 14.98 15.12
CA SER A 227 -24.95 13.94 15.17
C SER A 227 -25.14 13.40 16.59
N GLY A 228 -24.04 13.14 17.32
CA GLY A 228 -24.07 12.71 18.71
C GLY A 228 -24.70 13.74 19.67
N HIS A 229 -24.32 15.02 19.53
CA HIS A 229 -24.88 16.10 20.33
C HIS A 229 -26.38 16.31 20.11
N LEU A 230 -26.83 16.23 18.87
CA LEU A 230 -28.24 16.40 18.54
C LEU A 230 -29.10 15.23 19.02
N LYS A 231 -28.61 13.99 18.95
CA LYS A 231 -29.25 12.82 19.57
C LYS A 231 -29.35 12.93 21.09
N SER A 232 -28.35 13.52 21.74
CA SER A 232 -28.41 13.79 23.17
C SER A 232 -29.47 14.83 23.51
N LYS A 233 -29.53 15.94 22.76
CA LYS A 233 -30.55 16.98 22.92
C LYS A 233 -31.97 16.49 22.64
N SER A 234 -32.18 15.68 21.59
CA SER A 234 -33.52 15.14 21.28
C SER A 234 -34.01 14.20 22.39
N LYS A 235 -33.16 13.30 22.90
CA LYS A 235 -33.46 12.46 24.06
C LYS A 235 -33.77 13.26 25.32
N GLN A 236 -33.10 14.40 25.52
CA GLN A 236 -33.33 15.28 26.65
C GLN A 236 -34.63 16.09 26.50
N CYS A 237 -34.97 16.52 25.29
CA CYS A 237 -36.22 17.23 24.97
C CYS A 237 -37.46 16.31 25.06
N ILE A 238 -37.35 15.05 24.62
CA ILE A 238 -38.41 14.04 24.76
C ILE A 238 -38.68 13.73 26.23
N LYS A 239 -37.64 13.60 27.07
CA LYS A 239 -37.80 13.40 28.52
C LYS A 239 -38.51 14.56 29.22
N VAL A 240 -38.29 15.79 28.79
CA VAL A 240 -38.96 16.98 29.36
C VAL A 240 -40.44 17.02 28.96
N SER A 241 -40.79 16.69 27.72
CA SER A 241 -42.21 16.65 27.29
C SER A 241 -43.02 15.53 27.96
N CYS A 242 -42.42 14.37 28.23
CA CYS A 242 -43.10 13.31 29.01
C CYS A 242 -43.31 13.71 30.48
N PHE A 243 -42.46 14.58 31.05
CA PHE A 243 -42.63 15.06 32.42
C PHE A 243 -43.71 16.15 32.54
N VAL A 244 -43.95 16.94 31.48
CA VAL A 244 -44.99 17.97 31.45
C VAL A 244 -46.40 17.38 31.23
N HIS A 245 -46.51 16.21 30.63
CA HIS A 245 -47.81 15.54 30.41
C HIS A 245 -48.29 14.66 31.59
N GLN A 246 -47.52 14.58 32.67
CA GLN A 246 -47.82 13.77 33.87
C GLN A 246 -48.14 14.58 35.13
N ASN A 247 -48.25 15.91 35.02
CA ASN A 247 -48.73 16.80 36.09
C ASN A 247 -50.03 17.51 35.68
#